data_AF-A0A645H229-F1
#
_entry.id   AF-A0A645H229-F1
#
_cell.length_a   1.000
_cell.length_b   1.000
_cell.length_c   1.000
_cell.angle_alpha   90.00
_cell.angle_beta   90.00
_cell.angle_gamma   90.00
#
_symmetry.space_group_name_H-M   'P 1'
#
loop_
_entity.id
_entity.type
_entity.pdbx_description
1 polymer ?
#
loop_
_entity_poly.entity_id
_entity_poly.type
_entity_poly.pdbx_seq_one_letter_code
_entity_poly.pdbx_strand_id
1 'polypeptide(L)'
;MIPERHNNVKVLLLMDVGGTMDEHIQRVEELFSAVKSEFKHLEFYYFHNCVYDFMWKNNRRRFAEKFPTWDIIRKYNKDYKLIFVGDATMSPYEILQPGGSVEYMNEEPGAEWLQRLTNAFPHFAWINPEPQGVWQYRQSISIIQQLMGDRMYPLSLKGLEDAMRMLSK
;
A
#
# COMPACT_ATOMS: atom_id res chain seq x y z
N MET A 1 -35.89 -1.44 -4.49
CA MET A 1 -34.67 -1.70 -5.27
C MET A 1 -33.71 -0.56 -5.02
N ILE A 2 -32.67 -0.79 -4.25
CA ILE A 2 -31.60 0.19 -4.01
C ILE A 2 -30.79 0.23 -5.32
N PRO A 3 -30.53 1.40 -5.92
CA PRO A 3 -29.73 1.45 -7.13
C PRO A 3 -28.33 0.94 -6.81
N GLU A 4 -27.89 -0.13 -7.46
CA GLU A 4 -26.50 -0.58 -7.43
C GLU A 4 -25.65 0.53 -8.05
N ARG A 5 -25.07 1.38 -7.20
CA ARG A 5 -24.02 2.33 -7.57
C ARG A 5 -22.86 1.52 -8.10
N HIS A 6 -22.82 1.30 -9.41
CA HIS A 6 -21.64 0.78 -10.09
C HIS A 6 -20.49 1.74 -9.79
N ASN A 7 -19.56 1.30 -8.94
CA ASN A 7 -18.51 2.13 -8.41
C ASN A 7 -17.48 2.34 -9.53
N ASN A 8 -17.53 3.48 -10.23
CA ASN A 8 -16.57 3.83 -11.29
C ASN A 8 -15.19 4.24 -10.70
N VAL A 9 -14.89 3.77 -9.50
CA VAL A 9 -13.71 4.08 -8.72
C VAL A 9 -12.54 3.30 -9.28
N LYS A 10 -11.49 4.04 -9.67
CA LYS A 10 -10.20 3.47 -10.09
C LYS A 10 -9.34 3.28 -8.85
N VAL A 11 -8.81 2.09 -8.64
CA VAL A 11 -8.00 1.76 -7.46
C VAL A 11 -6.64 1.26 -7.90
N LEU A 12 -5.59 1.84 -7.30
CA LEU A 12 -4.23 1.33 -7.37
C LEU A 12 -3.88 0.74 -6.00
N LEU A 13 -3.79 -0.58 -5.94
CA LEU A 13 -3.54 -1.34 -4.72
C LEU A 13 -2.07 -1.78 -4.68
N LEU A 14 -1.34 -1.35 -3.66
CA LEU A 14 0.04 -1.75 -3.40
C LEU A 14 0.07 -2.67 -2.19
N MET A 15 0.49 -3.91 -2.36
CA MET A 15 0.49 -4.92 -1.30
C MET A 15 1.92 -5.26 -0.90
N ASP A 16 2.20 -5.16 0.39
CA ASP A 16 3.46 -5.60 0.96
C ASP A 16 3.55 -7.13 0.95
N VAL A 17 4.76 -7.66 0.73
CA VAL A 17 5.04 -9.10 0.69
C VAL A 17 6.33 -9.43 1.43
N GLY A 18 6.33 -10.59 2.09
CA GLY A 18 7.48 -11.11 2.80
C GLY A 18 7.49 -10.76 4.29
N GLY A 19 8.29 -11.50 5.06
CA GLY A 19 8.45 -11.27 6.49
C GLY A 19 7.16 -11.51 7.27
N THR A 20 6.83 -10.56 8.14
CA THR A 20 5.63 -10.64 9.01
C THR A 20 4.32 -10.50 8.26
N MET A 21 4.35 -10.05 7.00
CA MET A 21 3.17 -10.01 6.14
C MET A 21 2.66 -11.40 5.74
N ASP A 22 3.50 -12.43 5.73
CA ASP A 22 3.11 -13.77 5.27
C ASP A 22 1.92 -14.35 6.06
N GLU A 23 1.80 -14.01 7.35
CA GLU A 23 0.66 -14.40 8.20
C GLU A 23 -0.65 -13.68 7.83
N HIS A 24 -0.55 -12.53 7.16
CA HIS A 24 -1.67 -11.65 6.81
C HIS A 24 -2.12 -11.78 5.34
N ILE A 25 -1.27 -12.33 4.46
CA ILE A 25 -1.52 -12.44 3.01
C ILE A 25 -2.88 -13.07 2.72
N GLN A 26 -3.19 -14.22 3.31
CA GLN A 26 -4.44 -14.93 3.01
C GLN A 26 -5.67 -14.06 3.32
N ARG A 27 -5.69 -13.38 4.47
CA ARG A 27 -6.81 -12.53 4.88
C ARG A 27 -6.96 -11.32 3.95
N VAL A 28 -5.84 -10.71 3.56
CA VAL A 28 -5.81 -9.59 2.63
C VAL A 28 -6.33 -10.05 1.25
N GLU A 29 -5.83 -11.17 0.73
CA GLU A 29 -6.26 -11.73 -0.55
C GLU A 29 -7.75 -12.09 -0.56
N GLU A 30 -8.28 -12.69 0.51
CA GLU A 30 -9.69 -13.01 0.65
C GLU A 30 -10.56 -11.74 0.63
N LEU A 31 -10.17 -10.72 1.40
CA LEU A 31 -10.88 -9.42 1.42
C LEU A 31 -10.89 -8.78 0.03
N PHE A 32 -9.73 -8.69 -0.63
CA PHE A 32 -9.63 -8.06 -1.94
C PHE A 32 -10.30 -8.88 -3.04
N SER A 33 -10.30 -10.21 -2.94
CA SER A 33 -11.04 -11.08 -3.85
C SER A 33 -12.54 -10.89 -3.70
N ALA A 34 -13.03 -10.74 -2.47
CA ALA A 34 -14.45 -10.51 -2.18
C ALA A 34 -14.95 -9.15 -2.71
N VAL A 35 -14.09 -8.13 -2.78
CA VAL A 35 -14.46 -6.80 -3.30
C VAL A 35 -14.00 -6.55 -4.73
N LYS A 36 -13.29 -7.49 -5.37
CA LYS A 36 -12.74 -7.32 -6.73
C LYS A 36 -13.83 -7.04 -7.77
N SER A 37 -14.99 -7.69 -7.64
CA SER A 37 -16.15 -7.47 -8.53
C SER A 37 -16.70 -6.05 -8.45
N GLU A 38 -16.53 -5.38 -7.30
CA GLU A 38 -17.01 -4.02 -7.07
C GLU A 38 -16.13 -2.95 -7.74
N PHE A 39 -14.88 -3.29 -8.07
CA PHE A 39 -13.92 -2.38 -8.68
C PHE A 39 -13.64 -2.76 -10.14
N LYS A 40 -14.36 -2.13 -11.07
CA LYS A 40 -14.15 -2.32 -12.52
C LYS A 40 -12.74 -1.96 -12.99
N HIS A 41 -12.06 -1.07 -12.27
CA HIS A 41 -10.73 -0.56 -12.59
C HIS A 41 -9.77 -0.74 -11.41
N LEU A 42 -9.49 -1.98 -11.05
CA LEU A 42 -8.52 -2.35 -10.02
C LEU A 42 -7.18 -2.76 -10.64
N GLU A 43 -6.13 -2.06 -10.26
CA GLU A 43 -4.75 -2.38 -10.62
C GLU A 43 -3.97 -2.67 -9.34
N PHE A 44 -3.30 -3.83 -9.27
CA PHE A 44 -2.52 -4.21 -8.09
C PHE A 44 -1.03 -4.35 -8.42
N TYR A 45 -0.17 -4.06 -7.45
CA TYR A 45 1.27 -4.30 -7.47
C TYR A 45 1.74 -4.72 -6.08
N TYR A 46 2.92 -5.31 -6.01
CA TYR A 46 3.57 -5.73 -4.78
C TYR A 46 4.85 -4.93 -4.51
N PHE A 47 5.16 -4.71 -3.23
CA PHE A 47 6.43 -4.17 -2.73
C PHE A 47 6.88 -4.97 -1.51
N HIS A 48 8.12 -4.79 -1.02
CA HIS A 48 8.67 -5.57 0.11
C HIS A 48 9.17 -4.59 1.17
N ASN A 49 8.51 -4.58 2.33
CA ASN A 49 8.63 -3.69 3.47
C ASN A 49 8.30 -2.22 3.14
N CYS A 50 9.01 -1.61 2.20
CA CYS A 50 8.75 -0.26 1.73
C CYS A 50 8.72 -0.19 0.19
N VAL A 51 8.16 0.90 -0.34
CA VAL A 51 8.22 1.17 -1.77
C VAL A 51 9.54 1.85 -2.11
N TYR A 52 10.17 1.38 -3.19
CA TYR A 52 11.41 1.92 -3.73
C TYR A 52 11.30 2.12 -5.25
N ASP A 53 12.40 1.94 -5.97
CA ASP A 53 12.53 2.14 -7.42
C ASP A 53 11.72 1.14 -8.26
N PHE A 54 11.38 -0.02 -7.70
CA PHE A 54 10.68 -1.10 -8.40
C PHE A 54 9.55 -1.72 -7.57
N MET A 55 8.50 -2.16 -8.27
CA MET A 55 7.41 -2.99 -7.76
C MET A 55 7.20 -4.21 -8.66
N TRP A 56 6.32 -5.12 -8.25
CA TRP A 56 6.08 -6.39 -8.95
C TRP A 56 4.60 -6.62 -9.23
N LYS A 57 4.28 -7.31 -10.33
CA LYS A 57 2.91 -7.80 -10.58
C LYS A 57 2.67 -9.22 -10.04
N ASN A 58 3.75 -9.97 -9.83
CA ASN A 58 3.68 -11.37 -9.41
C ASN A 58 4.75 -11.63 -8.34
N ASN A 59 4.31 -11.91 -7.11
CA ASN A 59 5.22 -12.18 -5.98
C ASN A 59 6.15 -13.38 -6.28
N ARG A 60 5.64 -14.45 -6.93
CA ARG A 60 6.45 -15.63 -7.30
C ARG A 60 7.52 -15.34 -8.36
N ARG A 61 7.38 -14.24 -9.11
CA ARG A 61 8.30 -13.84 -10.19
C ARG A 61 8.94 -12.48 -9.91
N ARG A 62 9.01 -12.04 -8.65
CA ARG A 62 9.50 -10.70 -8.28
C ARG A 62 10.92 -10.39 -8.77
N PHE A 63 11.77 -11.41 -8.94
CA PHE A 63 13.11 -11.21 -9.49
C PHE A 63 13.15 -11.08 -11.01
N ALA A 64 12.14 -11.58 -11.73
CA ALA A 64 12.09 -11.62 -13.19
C ALA A 64 11.24 -10.49 -13.80
N GLU A 65 10.21 -10.02 -13.10
CA GLU A 65 9.26 -9.01 -13.61
C GLU A 65 9.23 -7.78 -12.69
N LYS A 66 10.22 -6.89 -12.85
CA LYS A 66 10.31 -5.61 -12.14
C LYS A 66 9.67 -4.49 -12.95
N PHE A 67 8.81 -3.70 -12.31
CA PHE A 67 8.17 -2.51 -12.88
C PHE A 67 8.75 -1.28 -12.20
N PRO A 68 9.37 -0.33 -12.92
CA PRO A 68 9.84 0.91 -12.35
C PRO A 68 8.68 1.69 -11.70
N THR A 69 8.84 2.10 -10.44
CA THR A 69 7.81 2.87 -9.71
C THR A 69 7.47 4.18 -10.42
N TRP A 70 8.46 4.80 -11.05
CA TRP A 70 8.24 5.96 -11.92
C TRP A 70 7.30 5.68 -13.10
N ASP A 71 7.35 4.50 -13.72
CA ASP A 71 6.44 4.13 -14.79
C ASP A 71 5.02 3.96 -14.28
N ILE A 72 4.85 3.42 -13.07
CA ILE A 72 3.55 3.28 -12.41
C ILE A 72 2.96 4.67 -12.13
N ILE A 73 3.75 5.58 -11.55
CA ILE A 73 3.33 6.97 -11.30
C ILE A 73 2.90 7.68 -12.59
N ARG A 74 3.62 7.46 -13.71
CA ARG A 74 3.27 8.08 -15.00
C ARG A 74 2.08 7.43 -15.70
N LYS A 75 1.90 6.12 -15.52
CA LYS A 75 0.85 5.33 -16.20
C LYS A 75 -0.54 5.66 -15.67
N TYR A 76 -0.67 5.88 -14.36
CA TYR A 76 -1.95 6.12 -13.70
C TYR A 76 -2.13 7.60 -13.39
N ASN A 77 -3.32 8.13 -13.66
CA ASN A 77 -3.64 9.53 -13.39
C ASN A 77 -4.07 9.74 -11.94
N LYS A 78 -4.19 11.01 -11.52
CA LYS A 78 -4.61 11.42 -10.17
C LYS A 78 -6.01 10.95 -9.73
N ASP A 79 -6.83 10.42 -10.66
CA ASP A 79 -8.17 9.90 -10.35
C ASP A 79 -8.10 8.51 -9.70
N TYR A 80 -6.94 7.84 -9.76
CA TYR A 80 -6.72 6.58 -9.06
C TYR A 80 -6.63 6.82 -7.55
N LYS A 81 -7.35 6.00 -6.80
CA LYS A 81 -7.30 5.93 -5.35
C LYS A 81 -6.20 4.95 -4.94
N LEU A 82 -5.18 5.45 -4.25
CA LEU A 82 -4.02 4.67 -3.86
C LEU A 82 -4.24 3.99 -2.51
N ILE A 83 -4.18 2.67 -2.47
CA ILE A 83 -4.31 1.91 -1.23
C ILE A 83 -3.04 1.12 -1.02
N PHE A 84 -2.37 1.34 0.10
CA PHE A 84 -1.30 0.47 0.56
C PHE A 84 -1.88 -0.57 1.52
N VAL A 85 -1.37 -1.79 1.48
CA VAL A 85 -1.69 -2.84 2.44
C VAL A 85 -0.39 -3.46 2.92
N GLY A 86 -0.07 -3.24 4.19
CA GLY A 86 1.20 -3.70 4.77
C GLY A 86 1.20 -3.52 6.28
N ASP A 87 1.92 -4.37 7.00
CA ASP A 87 2.03 -4.32 8.47
C ASP A 87 2.91 -3.15 8.95
N ALA A 88 3.60 -2.48 8.02
CA ALA A 88 4.55 -1.40 8.28
C ALA A 88 5.62 -1.79 9.31
N THR A 89 5.92 -3.08 9.44
CA THR A 89 6.87 -3.64 10.38
C THR A 89 8.19 -3.92 9.67
N MET A 90 9.15 -3.04 9.87
CA MET A 90 10.47 -3.10 9.23
C MET A 90 11.49 -2.36 10.08
N SER A 91 12.77 -2.44 9.73
CA SER A 91 13.77 -1.56 10.33
C SER A 91 13.52 -0.10 9.89
N PRO A 92 13.57 0.90 10.80
CA PRO A 92 13.43 2.32 10.41
C PRO A 92 14.43 2.77 9.33
N TYR A 93 15.59 2.10 9.23
CA TYR A 93 16.59 2.35 8.19
C TYR A 93 16.05 2.09 6.78
N GLU A 94 15.16 1.11 6.61
CA GLU A 94 14.52 0.77 5.33
C GLU A 94 13.69 1.96 4.81
N ILE A 95 13.13 2.76 5.71
CA ILE A 95 12.31 3.91 5.34
C ILE A 95 13.17 5.16 5.15
N LEU A 96 14.12 5.40 6.05
CA LEU A 96 14.75 6.71 6.23
C LEU A 96 16.10 6.88 5.52
N GLN A 97 16.72 5.80 5.02
CA GLN A 97 18.07 5.85 4.47
C GLN A 97 18.17 5.25 3.05
N PRO A 98 19.10 5.74 2.21
CA PRO A 98 19.54 5.02 1.01
C PRO A 98 20.11 3.64 1.37
N GLY A 99 19.98 2.67 0.46
CA GLY A 99 20.41 1.29 0.70
C GLY A 99 19.59 0.54 1.75
N GLY A 100 18.42 1.06 2.14
CA GLY A 100 17.50 0.45 3.09
C GLY A 100 16.74 -0.76 2.54
N SER A 101 16.69 -0.97 1.23
CA SER A 101 16.00 -2.13 0.66
C SER A 101 16.75 -3.43 0.99
N VAL A 102 16.01 -4.44 1.45
CA VAL A 102 16.56 -5.78 1.75
C VAL A 102 16.84 -6.60 0.48
N GLU A 103 16.33 -6.16 -0.68
CA GLU A 103 16.44 -6.88 -1.95
C GLU A 103 17.62 -6.41 -2.81
N TYR A 104 18.04 -5.15 -2.66
CA TYR A 104 19.12 -4.53 -3.43
C TYR A 104 19.54 -3.19 -2.81
N MET A 105 20.64 -2.60 -3.28
CA MET A 105 21.06 -1.27 -2.88
C MET A 105 20.24 -0.20 -3.62
N ASN A 106 19.19 0.35 -3.00
CA ASN A 106 18.40 1.47 -3.55
C ASN A 106 19.14 2.81 -3.38
N GLU A 107 19.03 3.69 -4.38
CA GLU A 107 19.68 5.00 -4.36
C GLU A 107 18.98 6.00 -3.44
N GLU A 108 17.66 5.89 -3.30
CA GLU A 108 16.82 6.87 -2.59
C GLU A 108 16.00 6.22 -1.47
N PRO A 109 15.82 6.88 -0.31
CA PRO A 109 15.05 6.33 0.81
C PRO A 109 13.60 5.98 0.45
N GLY A 110 13.02 4.99 1.15
CA GLY A 110 11.61 4.63 0.98
C GLY A 110 10.65 5.80 1.28
N ALA A 111 11.00 6.67 2.22
CA ALA A 111 10.21 7.88 2.53
C ALA A 111 10.00 8.80 1.32
N GLU A 112 11.03 8.97 0.47
CA GLU A 112 10.95 9.78 -0.75
C GLU A 112 9.96 9.18 -1.75
N TRP A 113 9.99 7.85 -1.91
CA TRP A 113 9.07 7.13 -2.78
C TRP A 113 7.63 7.18 -2.30
N LEU A 114 7.40 7.02 -0.99
CA LEU A 114 6.08 7.21 -0.39
C LEU A 114 5.56 8.63 -0.61
N GLN A 115 6.39 9.65 -0.42
CA GLN A 115 6.01 11.05 -0.65
C GLN A 115 5.66 11.31 -2.13
N ARG A 116 6.44 10.76 -3.07
CA ARG A 116 6.13 10.88 -4.51
C ARG A 116 4.79 10.25 -4.86
N LEU A 117 4.51 9.07 -4.33
CA LEU A 117 3.24 8.39 -4.55
C LEU A 117 2.06 9.17 -3.95
N THR A 118 2.15 9.61 -2.70
CA THR A 118 1.06 10.37 -2.05
C THR A 118 0.84 11.74 -2.69
N ASN A 119 1.87 12.36 -3.27
CA ASN A 119 1.75 13.56 -4.08
C ASN A 119 1.09 13.29 -5.45
N ALA A 120 1.41 12.17 -6.10
CA ALA A 120 0.83 11.80 -7.40
C ALA A 120 -0.64 11.36 -7.28
N PHE A 121 -0.99 10.71 -6.17
CA PHE A 121 -2.32 10.16 -5.90
C PHE A 121 -2.90 10.78 -4.61
N PRO A 122 -3.62 11.91 -4.69
CA PRO A 122 -4.02 12.69 -3.50
C PRO A 122 -5.03 11.97 -2.60
N HIS A 123 -5.79 11.01 -3.15
CA HIS A 123 -6.68 10.13 -2.41
C HIS A 123 -5.97 8.83 -2.11
N PHE A 124 -5.44 8.73 -0.89
CA PHE A 124 -4.67 7.58 -0.47
C PHE A 124 -4.98 7.12 0.96
N ALA A 125 -4.71 5.85 1.24
CA ALA A 125 -4.82 5.24 2.56
C ALA A 125 -3.82 4.09 2.72
N TRP A 126 -3.37 3.85 3.95
CA TRP A 126 -2.60 2.66 4.33
C TRP A 126 -3.44 1.75 5.22
N ILE A 127 -3.62 0.49 4.83
CA ILE A 127 -4.34 -0.51 5.62
C ILE A 127 -3.31 -1.40 6.31
N ASN A 128 -3.29 -1.38 7.64
CA ASN A 128 -2.34 -2.14 8.44
C ASN A 128 -3.05 -3.29 9.17
N PRO A 129 -2.66 -4.56 8.91
CA PRO A 129 -3.26 -5.73 9.55
C PRO A 129 -2.80 -5.96 11.00
N GLU A 130 -1.73 -5.31 11.46
CA GLU A 130 -1.28 -5.41 12.85
C GLU A 130 -2.33 -4.83 13.82
N PRO A 131 -2.52 -5.44 15.00
CA PRO A 131 -3.40 -4.90 16.02
C PRO A 131 -3.02 -3.45 16.38
N GLN A 132 -3.98 -2.52 16.38
CA GLN A 132 -3.68 -1.09 16.62
C GLN A 132 -2.95 -0.83 17.95
N GLY A 133 -3.19 -1.67 18.96
CA GLY A 133 -2.50 -1.57 20.24
C GLY A 133 -0.98 -1.68 20.14
N VAL A 134 -0.44 -2.32 19.09
CA VAL A 134 1.02 -2.46 18.91
C VAL A 134 1.65 -1.30 18.12
N TRP A 135 0.85 -0.49 17.42
CA TRP A 135 1.37 0.53 16.49
C TRP A 135 2.25 1.57 17.19
N GLN A 136 1.87 1.99 18.40
CA GLN A 136 2.62 2.98 19.18
C GLN A 136 3.97 2.45 19.69
N TYR A 137 4.13 1.13 19.74
CA TYR A 137 5.35 0.49 20.25
C TYR A 137 6.34 0.13 19.13
N ARG A 138 5.92 0.21 17.86
CA ARG A 138 6.77 -0.03 16.69
C ARG A 138 7.11 1.29 16.01
N GLN A 139 8.39 1.65 16.06
CA GLN A 139 8.88 2.92 15.51
C GLN A 139 8.61 3.06 14.00
N SER A 140 8.78 1.97 13.22
CA SER A 140 8.50 1.97 11.77
C SER A 140 7.04 2.30 11.45
N ILE A 141 6.11 1.71 12.21
CA ILE A 141 4.67 1.97 12.06
C ILE A 141 4.37 3.44 12.33
N SER A 142 4.96 4.02 13.38
CA SER A 142 4.79 5.45 13.68
C SER A 142 5.34 6.36 12.57
N ILE A 143 6.48 6.01 11.97
CA ILE A 143 7.06 6.75 10.84
C ILE A 143 6.13 6.67 9.62
N ILE A 144 5.67 5.48 9.26
CA ILE A 144 4.75 5.29 8.13
C ILE A 144 3.45 6.07 8.39
N GLN A 145 2.88 6.01 9.58
CA GLN A 145 1.67 6.77 9.93
C GLN A 145 1.85 8.27 9.70
N GLN A 146 3.00 8.84 10.09
CA GLN A 146 3.32 10.24 9.87
C GLN A 146 3.50 10.56 8.39
N LEU A 147 4.23 9.73 7.62
CA LEU A 147 4.41 9.90 6.18
C LEU A 147 3.08 9.82 5.42
N MET A 148 2.14 9.02 5.92
CA MET A 148 0.79 8.89 5.40
C MET A 148 -0.17 9.98 5.91
N GLY A 149 0.31 10.96 6.70
CA GLY A 149 -0.50 12.06 7.21
C GLY A 149 -1.72 11.60 8.00
N ASP A 150 -1.53 10.61 8.89
CA ASP A 150 -2.56 9.98 9.72
C ASP A 150 -3.68 9.26 8.93
N ARG A 151 -3.41 8.89 7.67
CA ARG A 151 -4.32 8.10 6.82
C ARG A 151 -4.00 6.60 6.87
N MET A 152 -3.68 6.10 8.07
CA MET A 152 -3.44 4.68 8.32
C MET A 152 -4.59 4.08 9.11
N TYR A 153 -5.14 2.97 8.63
CA TYR A 153 -6.37 2.35 9.14
C TYR A 153 -6.16 0.87 9.41
N PRO A 154 -6.82 0.30 10.44
CA PRO A 154 -6.68 -1.11 10.76
C PRO A 154 -7.43 -1.99 9.75
N LEU A 155 -6.94 -3.21 9.51
CA LEU A 155 -7.66 -4.23 8.75
C LEU A 155 -8.85 -4.79 9.57
N SER A 156 -9.88 -3.98 9.71
CA SER A 156 -11.17 -4.29 10.33
C SER A 156 -12.29 -3.65 9.52
N LEU A 157 -13.52 -4.13 9.66
CA LEU A 157 -14.67 -3.56 8.93
C LEU A 157 -14.76 -2.03 9.10
N LYS A 158 -14.66 -1.55 10.35
CA LYS A 158 -14.68 -0.12 10.65
C LYS A 158 -13.49 0.63 10.02
N GLY A 159 -12.28 0.07 10.10
CA GLY A 159 -11.09 0.69 9.50
C GLY A 159 -11.20 0.81 7.98
N LEU A 160 -11.78 -0.19 7.32
CA LEU A 160 -12.05 -0.17 5.88
C LEU A 160 -13.13 0.87 5.53
N GLU A 161 -14.21 0.97 6.32
CA GLU A 161 -15.22 2.01 6.14
C GLU A 161 -14.63 3.43 6.25
N ASP A 162 -13.80 3.66 7.27
CA ASP A 162 -13.12 4.93 7.50
C ASP A 162 -12.14 5.27 6.36
N ALA A 163 -11.37 4.28 5.90
CA ALA A 163 -10.49 4.42 4.75
C ALA A 163 -11.28 4.77 3.48
N MET A 164 -12.38 4.07 3.20
CA MET A 164 -13.21 4.33 2.02
C MET A 164 -13.88 5.70 2.08
N ARG A 165 -14.26 6.17 3.27
CA ARG A 165 -14.76 7.53 3.48
C ARG A 165 -13.68 8.56 3.18
N MET A 166 -12.45 8.36 3.64
CA MET A 166 -11.32 9.23 3.30
C MET A 166 -11.10 9.26 1.79
N LEU A 167 -11.00 8.10 1.16
CA LEU A 167 -10.82 7.94 -0.27
C LEU A 167 -11.96 8.53 -1.13
N SER A 168 -13.10 8.88 -0.56
CA SER A 168 -14.26 9.45 -1.27
C SER A 168 -14.44 10.96 -1.08
N LYS A 169 -13.64 11.58 -0.21
CA LYS A 169 -13.52 13.04 -0.12
C LYS A 169 -12.64 13.55 -1.24
#